data_AF-A0A747A5I4-F1
#
_entry.id   AF-A0A747A5I4-F1
#
_cell.length_a   1.000
_cell.length_b   1.000
_cell.length_c   1.000
_cell.angle_alpha   90.00
_cell.angle_beta   90.00
_cell.angle_gamma   90.00
#
_symmetry.space_group_name_H-M   'P 1'
#
loop_
_entity.id
_entity.type
_entity.pdbx_description
1 polymer ?
#
loop_
_entity_poly.entity_id
_entity_poly.type
_entity_poly.pdbx_seq_one_letter_code
_entity_poly.pdbx_strand_id
1 'polypeptide(L)' 'MAGTAGRSGRRPKPTARKALAGNPGKRALNKDEPVFTPIKGVEPPEWFAEE' A
#
# COMPACT_ATOMS: atom_id res chain seq x y z
N MET A 1 -7.24 -1.32 22.67
CA MET A 1 -7.48 -0.24 21.70
C MET A 1 -7.92 -0.84 20.38
N ALA A 2 -9.04 -0.39 19.81
CA ALA A 2 -9.36 -0.72 18.43
C ALA A 2 -8.26 -0.11 17.53
N GLY A 3 -7.62 -0.92 16.68
CA GLY A 3 -6.53 -0.48 15.81
C GLY A 3 -5.14 -1.07 16.11
N THR A 4 -4.95 -1.81 17.21
CA THR A 4 -3.70 -2.57 17.43
C THR A 4 -3.58 -3.70 16.41
N ALA A 5 -2.42 -3.82 15.74
CA ALA A 5 -2.13 -4.91 14.83
C ALA A 5 -2.39 -6.26 15.53
N GLY A 6 -3.27 -7.09 14.96
CA GLY A 6 -3.65 -8.39 15.53
C GLY A 6 -4.87 -8.39 16.48
N ARG A 7 -5.40 -7.23 16.89
CA ARG A 7 -6.56 -7.14 17.82
C ARG A 7 -7.84 -6.58 17.19
N SER A 8 -7.75 -6.08 15.96
CA SER A 8 -8.89 -5.56 15.18
C SER A 8 -9.08 -6.45 13.97
N GLY A 9 -10.33 -6.83 13.67
CA GLY A 9 -10.71 -7.83 12.67
C GLY A 9 -10.13 -7.61 11.27
N ARG A 10 -10.97 -7.30 10.27
CA ARG A 10 -10.47 -7.13 8.91
C ARG A 10 -9.53 -5.92 8.84
N ARG A 11 -8.29 -6.13 8.40
CA ARG A 11 -7.32 -5.04 8.18
C ARG A 11 -7.93 -3.95 7.28
N PRO A 12 -7.70 -2.67 7.60
CA PRO A 12 -8.17 -1.58 6.75
C PRO A 12 -7.53 -1.68 5.36
N LYS A 13 -8.29 -1.32 4.32
CA LYS A 13 -7.74 -1.23 2.96
C LYS A 13 -6.74 -0.06 2.90
N PRO A 14 -5.58 -0.20 2.22
CA PRO A 14 -4.64 0.88 1.97
C PRO A 14 -5.31 2.08 1.29
N THR A 15 -4.80 3.30 1.51
CA THR A 15 -5.39 4.52 0.96
C THR A 15 -5.32 4.55 -0.57
N ALA A 16 -4.22 4.09 -1.15
CA ALA A 16 -4.04 3.99 -2.60
C ALA A 16 -5.17 3.18 -3.28
N ARG A 17 -5.60 2.08 -2.66
CA ARG A 17 -6.72 1.26 -3.17
C ARG A 17 -8.07 1.95 -3.00
N LYS A 18 -8.26 2.75 -1.94
CA LYS A 18 -9.49 3.54 -1.75
C LYS A 18 -9.59 4.67 -2.76
N ALA A 19 -8.47 5.33 -3.05
CA ALA A 19 -8.37 6.36 -4.07
C ALA A 19 -8.62 5.82 -5.47
N LEU A 20 -8.00 4.69 -5.84
CA LEU A 20 -8.19 4.04 -7.14
C LEU A 20 -9.65 3.63 -7.38
N ALA A 21 -10.35 3.18 -6.34
CA ALA A 21 -11.77 2.86 -6.41
C ALA A 21 -12.70 4.09 -6.49
N GLY A 22 -12.15 5.32 -6.56
CA GLY A 22 -12.91 6.57 -6.64
C GLY A 22 -13.48 7.07 -5.31
N ASN A 23 -13.13 6.43 -4.18
CA ASN A 23 -13.62 6.77 -2.84
C ASN A 23 -15.15 7.00 -2.79
N PRO A 24 -15.98 6.02 -3.15
CA PRO A 24 -17.43 6.15 -3.11
C PRO A 24 -17.87 6.41 -1.66
N GLY A 25 -18.52 7.55 -1.44
CA GLY A 25 -18.85 8.07 -0.11
C GLY A 25 -17.93 9.18 0.41
N LYS A 26 -16.92 9.60 -0.37
CA LYS A 26 -16.09 10.82 -0.15
C LYS A 26 -15.53 10.95 1.28
N ARG A 27 -15.22 9.82 1.93
CA ARG A 27 -14.67 9.83 3.30
C ARG A 27 -13.25 10.38 3.29
N ALA A 28 -12.84 11.03 4.38
CA ALA A 28 -11.46 11.48 4.53
C ALA A 28 -10.48 10.31 4.38
N LEU A 29 -9.49 10.47 3.50
CA LEU A 29 -8.40 9.51 3.32
C LEU A 29 -7.25 9.86 4.28
N ASN A 30 -6.56 8.84 4.79
CA ASN A 30 -5.35 9.05 5.57
C ASN A 30 -4.25 9.60 4.66
N LYS A 31 -3.69 10.77 4.99
CA LYS A 31 -2.59 11.38 4.23
C LYS A 31 -1.21 11.04 4.82
N ASP A 32 -1.20 10.52 6.04
CA ASP A 32 0.01 10.18 6.80
C ASP A 32 0.30 8.67 6.73
N GLU A 33 -0.18 7.99 5.68
CA GLU A 33 0.17 6.58 5.46
C GLU A 33 1.66 6.51 5.05
N PRO A 34 2.45 5.56 5.60
CA PRO A 34 3.84 5.40 5.23
C PRO A 34 3.98 5.14 3.74
N VAL A 35 4.86 5.91 3.10
CA VAL A 35 5.20 5.76 1.68
C VAL A 35 6.52 5.03 1.60
N PHE A 36 6.56 3.93 0.85
CA PHE A 36 7.79 3.21 0.58
C PHE A 36 8.60 3.94 -0.48
N THR A 37 9.91 4.03 -0.27
CA THR A 37 10.84 4.56 -1.27
C THR A 37 10.85 3.63 -2.48
N PRO A 38 10.42 4.09 -3.67
CA PRO A 38 10.46 3.25 -4.86
C PRO A 38 11.91 3.06 -5.29
N ILE A 39 12.34 1.82 -5.45
CA ILE A 39 13.66 1.51 -6.01
C ILE A 39 13.55 1.61 -7.53
N LYS A 40 14.38 2.45 -8.15
CA LYS A 40 14.44 2.67 -9.60
C LYS A 40 15.83 2.28 -10.10
N GLY A 41 15.92 1.79 -11.33
CA GLY A 41 17.21 1.47 -11.98
C GLY A 41 17.93 0.27 -11.36
N VAL A 42 17.18 -0.70 -10.83
CA VAL A 42 17.75 -1.98 -10.39
C VAL A 42 17.83 -2.88 -11.60
N GLU A 43 19.03 -3.35 -11.90
CA GLU A 43 19.20 -4.41 -12.89
C GLU A 43 18.73 -5.74 -12.30
N PRO A 44 18.03 -6.57 -13.10
CA PRO A 44 17.69 -7.90 -12.66
C PRO A 44 18.97 -8.68 -12.30
N PRO A 45 18.90 -9.61 -11.32
CA PRO A 45 20.03 -10.48 -11.02
C PRO A 45 20.48 -11.28 -12.25
N GLU A 46 21.74 -11.69 -12.30
CA GLU A 46 22.33 -12.43 -13.43
C GLU A 46 21.52 -13.68 -13.81
N TRP A 47 20.95 -14.40 -12.83
CA TRP A 47 20.13 -15.59 -13.07
C TRP A 47 18.74 -15.30 -13.68
N PHE A 48 18.31 -14.03 -13.72
CA PHE A 48 17.02 -13.57 -14.25
C PHE A 48 17.16 -12.93 -15.64
N ALA A 49 18.38 -12.73 -16.14
CA ALA A 49 18.58 -12.38 -17.54
C ALA A 49 18.18 -13.61 -18.40
N GLU A 50 17.12 -13.48 -19.19
CA GLU A 50 16.80 -14.45 -20.25
C GLU A 50 17.91 -14.37 -21.31
N GLU A 51 18.49 -15.52 -21.66
CA GLU A 51 19.55 -15.67 -22.66
C GLU A 51 19.06 -15.39 -24.08
#